data_AF-A0AAV2M5H4-F1
#
_entry.id   AF-A0AAV2M5H4-F1
#
_cell.length_a   1.000
_cell.length_b   1.000
_cell.length_c   1.000
_cell.angle_alpha   90.00
_cell.angle_beta   90.00
_cell.angle_gamma   90.00
#
_symmetry.space_group_name_H-M   'P 1'
#
loop_
_entity.id
_entity.type
_entity.pdbx_description
1 polymer ?
#
loop_
_entity_poly.entity_id
_entity_poly.type
_entity_poly.pdbx_seq_one_letter_code
_entity_poly.pdbx_strand_id
1 'polypeptide(L)'
;MRREFIVLGTRILTQHLSVFKPFKHVVVHHMPHQYSEDMSKCSTDYPLGLLFKDENKTSDLVDTLRHIQKEYVPKGPNGVSNVLVGGDRLIEGNCRNLQWAFSDGATKEDRLEGLVFKFEDWHAIRNLFEIYHRIFYDCTSSKDHGTLHSNMTKLRCSNAKQGPHAAYNAYKEFVRKDTAALFLAAAMEHWGLEDVTDIPDSFVPVDVAYGSPQLKRNWLHEKVGEVVDTFVMMTNVTEAASLGPNLSETSAARISKSIGILKELLENRHRAGGDKANRHSPCNQ
;
A
#
# COMPACT_ATOMS: atom_id res chain seq x y z
N MET A 1 2.47 -12.75 8.78
CA MET A 1 2.25 -12.54 7.33
C MET A 1 0.85 -12.98 6.87
N ARG A 2 0.36 -14.18 7.21
CA ARG A 2 -1.01 -14.63 6.85
C ARG A 2 -2.10 -13.68 7.34
N ARG A 3 -2.04 -13.27 8.61
CA ARG A 3 -3.02 -12.36 9.23
C ARG A 3 -3.13 -11.04 8.46
N GLU A 4 -2.01 -10.49 8.02
CA GLU A 4 -1.93 -9.22 7.29
C GLU A 4 -2.57 -9.35 5.91
N PHE A 5 -2.33 -10.45 5.19
CA PHE A 5 -2.98 -10.71 3.90
C PHE A 5 -4.49 -10.88 4.03
N ILE A 6 -4.97 -11.53 5.10
CA ILE A 6 -6.41 -11.63 5.37
C ILE A 6 -7.01 -10.24 5.55
N VAL A 7 -6.39 -9.40 6.38
CA VAL A 7 -6.88 -8.03 6.60
C VAL A 7 -6.87 -7.23 5.30
N LEU A 8 -5.82 -7.32 4.48
CA LEU A 8 -5.78 -6.66 3.18
C LEU A 8 -6.85 -7.19 2.21
N GLY A 9 -7.02 -8.50 2.14
CA GLY A 9 -8.04 -9.16 1.34
C GLY A 9 -9.45 -8.73 1.72
N THR A 10 -9.75 -8.65 3.03
CA THR A 10 -11.08 -8.19 3.51
C THR A 10 -11.41 -6.77 3.01
N ARG A 11 -10.42 -5.88 2.92
CA ARG A 11 -10.61 -4.51 2.39
C ARG A 11 -10.94 -4.54 0.90
N ILE A 12 -10.26 -5.39 0.13
CA ILE A 12 -10.49 -5.54 -1.32
C ILE A 12 -11.89 -6.09 -1.57
N LEU A 13 -12.26 -7.20 -0.92
CA LEU A 13 -13.54 -7.86 -1.17
C LEU A 13 -14.74 -6.98 -0.79
N THR A 14 -14.71 -6.39 0.40
CA THR A 14 -15.82 -5.52 0.87
C THR A 14 -15.97 -4.23 0.07
N GLN A 15 -14.91 -3.79 -0.61
CA GLN A 15 -14.95 -2.64 -1.50
C GLN A 15 -15.56 -2.97 -2.87
N HIS A 16 -15.40 -4.20 -3.36
CA HIS A 16 -15.65 -4.55 -4.76
C HIS A 16 -16.74 -5.62 -4.96
N LEU A 17 -16.76 -6.70 -4.18
CA LEU A 17 -17.77 -7.76 -4.29
C LEU A 17 -19.05 -7.38 -3.56
N SER A 18 -20.19 -7.50 -4.25
CA SER A 18 -21.48 -7.08 -3.71
C SER A 18 -21.94 -7.93 -2.54
N VAL A 19 -21.65 -9.24 -2.56
CA VAL A 19 -21.93 -10.15 -1.45
C VAL A 19 -21.21 -9.76 -0.14
N PHE A 20 -20.06 -9.08 -0.21
CA PHE A 20 -19.29 -8.66 0.96
C PHE A 20 -19.50 -7.19 1.35
N LYS A 21 -20.19 -6.38 0.54
CA LYS A 21 -20.47 -4.96 0.86
C LYS A 21 -21.12 -4.73 2.25
N PRO A 22 -22.07 -5.58 2.72
CA PRO A 22 -22.66 -5.42 4.05
C PRO A 22 -21.65 -5.43 5.20
N PHE A 23 -20.49 -6.06 5.01
CA PHE A 23 -19.45 -6.18 6.04
C PHE A 23 -18.49 -4.99 6.10
N LYS A 24 -18.64 -3.97 5.25
CA LYS A 24 -17.71 -2.82 5.20
C LYS A 24 -17.47 -2.15 6.56
N HIS A 25 -18.49 -2.11 7.43
CA HIS A 25 -18.42 -1.51 8.76
C HIS A 25 -17.60 -2.32 9.78
N VAL A 26 -17.34 -3.62 9.54
CA VAL A 26 -16.56 -4.48 10.46
C VAL A 26 -15.11 -4.65 10.06
N VAL A 27 -14.73 -4.12 8.89
CA VAL A 27 -13.38 -4.24 8.31
C VAL A 27 -12.34 -3.50 9.13
N VAL A 28 -11.19 -4.13 9.32
CA VAL A 28 -10.06 -3.56 10.07
C VAL A 28 -9.19 -2.73 9.13
N HIS A 29 -9.27 -1.40 9.26
CA HIS A 29 -8.42 -0.46 8.51
C HIS A 29 -7.09 -0.16 9.20
N HIS A 30 -7.10 -0.06 10.53
CA HIS A 30 -5.88 0.05 11.33
C HIS A 30 -5.53 -1.31 11.91
N MET A 31 -4.40 -1.89 11.51
CA MET A 31 -3.97 -3.17 12.08
C MET A 31 -3.46 -2.93 13.51
N PRO A 32 -4.04 -3.55 14.54
CA PRO A 32 -3.65 -3.29 15.91
C PRO A 32 -2.21 -3.75 16.15
N HIS A 33 -1.43 -2.86 16.76
CA HIS A 33 -0.04 -3.03 17.18
C HIS A 33 0.17 -2.35 18.53
N GLN A 34 1.29 -2.61 19.20
CA GLN A 34 1.59 -2.14 20.56
C GLN A 34 1.51 -0.60 20.77
N TYR A 35 1.61 0.19 19.70
CA TYR A 35 1.55 1.66 19.72
C TYR A 35 0.28 2.21 19.04
N SER A 36 -0.77 1.40 18.89
CA SER A 36 -1.97 1.82 18.15
C SER A 36 -2.69 2.99 18.81
N GLU A 37 -2.71 3.03 20.14
CA GLU A 37 -3.29 4.15 20.88
C GLU A 37 -2.54 5.45 20.55
N ASP A 38 -1.21 5.43 20.58
CA ASP A 38 -0.39 6.60 20.27
C ASP A 38 -0.47 7.01 18.80
N MET A 39 -0.41 6.04 17.88
CA MET A 39 -0.50 6.31 16.44
C MET A 39 -1.91 6.70 15.96
N SER A 40 -2.95 6.49 16.78
CA SER A 40 -4.31 6.94 16.47
C SER A 40 -4.54 8.42 16.79
N LYS A 41 -3.63 9.04 17.57
CA LYS A 41 -3.69 10.46 17.90
C LYS A 41 -3.38 11.28 16.65
N CYS A 42 -4.07 12.42 16.50
CA CYS A 42 -3.81 13.34 15.40
C CYS A 42 -2.38 13.88 15.51
N SER A 43 -1.57 13.71 14.47
CA SER A 43 -0.25 14.32 14.40
C SER A 43 -0.36 15.84 14.32
N THR A 44 0.57 16.54 14.97
CA THR A 44 0.71 17.99 14.82
C THR A 44 1.99 18.25 14.04
N ASP A 45 1.84 18.82 12.86
CA ASP A 45 2.96 19.11 11.96
C ASP A 45 3.41 20.56 12.16
N TYR A 46 4.73 20.76 12.31
CA TYR A 46 5.35 22.07 12.47
C TYR A 46 6.34 22.32 11.34
N PRO A 47 6.21 23.42 10.58
CA PRO A 47 7.22 23.79 9.58
C PRO A 47 8.50 24.24 10.28
N LEU A 48 9.60 23.50 10.08
CA LEU A 48 10.90 23.76 10.73
C LEU A 48 11.75 24.85 10.02
N GLY A 49 11.19 25.52 9.02
CA GLY A 49 11.89 26.52 8.21
C GLY A 49 12.81 25.92 7.14
N LEU A 50 13.55 26.78 6.45
CA LEU A 50 14.50 26.40 5.41
C LEU A 50 15.91 26.78 5.84
N LEU A 51 16.83 25.82 5.76
CA LEU A 51 18.26 26.07 5.86
C LEU A 51 18.82 26.17 4.44
N PHE A 52 19.50 27.27 4.12
CA PHE A 52 20.16 27.46 2.82
C PHE A 52 21.48 26.69 2.77
N LYS A 53 21.38 25.35 2.81
CA LYS A 53 22.48 24.40 2.93
C LYS A 53 22.28 23.25 1.93
N ASP A 54 23.37 22.75 1.37
CA ASP A 54 23.35 21.65 0.40
C ASP A 54 23.75 20.34 1.08
N GLU A 55 22.82 19.38 1.16
CA GLU A 55 23.04 18.07 1.76
C GLU A 55 24.12 17.22 1.05
N ASN A 56 24.45 17.54 -0.21
CA ASN A 56 25.52 16.88 -0.95
C ASN A 56 26.92 17.38 -0.55
N LYS A 57 27.00 18.52 0.15
CA LYS A 57 28.26 19.07 0.65
C LYS A 57 28.43 18.71 2.10
N THR A 58 29.47 17.95 2.40
CA THR A 58 29.76 17.48 3.77
C THR A 58 29.76 18.61 4.80
N SER A 59 30.35 19.77 4.50
CA SER A 59 30.37 20.91 5.43
C SER A 59 28.98 21.45 5.74
N ASP A 60 28.13 21.57 4.73
CA ASP A 60 26.77 22.08 4.89
C ASP A 60 25.85 21.06 5.58
N LEU A 61 26.08 19.77 5.33
CA LEU A 61 25.40 18.69 6.05
C LEU A 61 25.79 18.67 7.53
N VAL A 62 27.08 18.89 7.87
CA VAL A 62 27.53 19.05 9.27
C VAL A 62 26.79 20.19 9.96
N ASP A 63 26.72 21.36 9.32
CA ASP A 63 26.01 22.52 9.86
C ASP A 63 24.52 22.21 10.09
N THR A 64 23.91 21.51 9.13
CA THR A 64 22.50 21.08 9.20
C THR A 64 22.26 20.13 10.37
N LEU A 65 23.08 19.09 10.52
CA LEU A 65 22.94 18.11 11.60
C LEU A 65 23.17 18.76 12.98
N ARG A 66 24.15 19.65 13.09
CA ARG A 66 24.39 20.42 14.33
C ARG A 66 23.22 21.34 14.66
N HIS A 67 22.64 22.00 13.66
CA HIS A 67 21.45 22.82 13.85
C HIS A 67 20.28 21.96 14.38
N ILE A 68 20.03 20.80 13.76
CA ILE A 68 18.95 19.90 14.21
C ILE A 68 19.20 19.39 15.64
N GLN A 69 20.43 18.96 15.92
CA GLN A 69 20.85 18.48 17.23
C GLN A 69 20.74 19.55 18.32
N LYS A 70 20.94 20.83 17.97
CA LYS A 70 20.89 21.93 18.94
C LYS A 70 19.46 22.43 19.18
N GLU A 71 18.69 22.61 18.11
CA GLU A 71 17.41 23.31 18.16
C GLU A 71 16.22 22.36 18.38
N TYR A 72 16.29 21.12 17.89
CA TYR A 72 15.13 20.21 17.86
C TYR A 72 15.25 18.98 18.75
N VAL A 73 16.47 18.60 19.15
CA VAL A 73 16.68 17.46 20.05
C VAL A 73 16.41 17.90 21.49
N PRO A 74 15.42 17.32 22.19
CA PRO A 74 15.12 17.70 23.56
C PRO A 74 16.28 17.37 24.51
N LYS A 75 16.68 18.35 25.30
CA LYS A 75 17.68 18.19 26.38
C LYS A 75 16.96 17.89 27.68
N GLY A 76 17.16 16.67 28.20
CA GLY A 76 16.62 16.22 29.48
C GLY A 76 17.72 16.13 30.56
N PRO A 77 17.34 15.77 31.80
CA PRO A 77 18.27 15.62 32.92
C PRO A 77 19.38 14.59 32.67
N ASN A 78 19.12 13.59 31.82
CA ASN A 78 20.04 12.49 31.48
C ASN A 78 20.77 12.69 30.14
N GLY A 79 20.69 13.89 29.55
CA GLY A 79 21.30 14.23 28.26
C GLY A 79 20.29 14.43 27.14
N VAL A 80 20.65 14.04 25.92
CA VAL A 80 19.85 14.24 24.70
C VAL A 80 18.84 13.10 24.49
N SER A 81 17.63 13.43 24.02
CA SER A 81 16.59 12.45 23.68
C SER A 81 16.56 12.18 22.18
N ASN A 82 16.34 10.94 21.77
CA ASN A 82 16.41 10.57 20.37
C ASN A 82 15.28 11.17 19.53
N VAL A 83 15.65 11.77 18.40
CA VAL A 83 14.75 12.25 17.35
C VAL A 83 15.06 11.51 16.06
N LEU A 84 14.03 11.10 15.33
CA LEU A 84 14.18 10.44 14.04
C LEU A 84 14.45 11.48 12.96
N VAL A 85 15.55 11.29 12.22
CA VAL A 85 15.89 12.09 11.04
C VAL A 85 15.80 11.19 9.82
N GLY A 86 14.78 11.44 9.00
CA GLY A 86 14.54 10.70 7.76
C GLY A 86 15.28 11.30 6.58
N GLY A 87 15.85 10.46 5.74
CA GLY A 87 16.46 10.84 4.47
C GLY A 87 16.37 9.73 3.45
N ASP A 88 16.80 10.03 2.22
CA ASP A 88 17.02 8.99 1.22
C ASP A 88 18.23 8.12 1.59
N ARG A 89 18.52 7.09 0.78
CA ARG A 89 19.62 6.15 1.07
C ARG A 89 20.99 6.84 1.12
N LEU A 90 21.20 7.87 0.30
CA LEU A 90 22.50 8.54 0.19
C LEU A 90 22.70 9.50 1.37
N ILE A 91 21.69 10.31 1.67
CA ILE A 91 21.67 11.25 2.79
C ILE A 91 21.82 10.50 4.11
N GLU A 92 21.06 9.43 4.33
CA GLU A 92 21.15 8.62 5.54
C GLU A 92 22.58 8.10 5.75
N GLY A 93 23.20 7.55 4.70
CA GLY A 93 24.56 7.04 4.75
C GLY A 93 25.59 8.13 5.06
N ASN A 94 25.44 9.30 4.43
CA ASN A 94 26.31 10.46 4.70
C ASN A 94 26.16 10.95 6.13
N CYS A 95 24.94 11.05 6.64
CA CYS A 95 24.65 11.44 8.02
C CYS A 95 25.25 10.47 9.04
N ARG A 96 25.14 9.15 8.78
CA ARG A 96 25.73 8.12 9.64
C ARG A 96 27.25 8.18 9.66
N ASN A 97 27.88 8.37 8.49
CA ASN A 97 29.32 8.56 8.40
C ASN A 97 29.78 9.80 9.17
N LEU A 98 29.01 10.89 9.12
CA LEU A 98 29.29 12.09 9.91
C LEU A 98 29.17 11.82 11.41
N GLN A 99 28.12 11.13 11.86
CA GLN A 99 27.97 10.77 13.27
C GLN A 99 29.15 9.93 13.78
N TRP A 100 29.68 9.02 12.96
CA TRP A 100 30.93 8.32 13.28
C TRP A 100 32.13 9.26 13.35
N ALA A 101 32.25 10.24 12.46
CA ALA A 101 33.33 11.23 12.54
C ALA A 101 33.26 12.12 13.79
N PHE A 102 32.06 12.26 14.39
CA PHE A 102 31.85 12.98 15.65
C PHE A 102 31.88 12.07 16.88
N SER A 103 32.21 10.77 16.76
CA SER A 103 32.15 9.82 17.89
C SER A 103 33.04 10.18 19.08
N ASP A 104 34.09 10.98 18.85
CA ASP A 104 35.05 11.38 19.89
C ASP A 104 34.63 12.66 20.63
N GLY A 105 33.44 13.19 20.36
CA GLY A 105 32.89 14.37 21.03
C GLY A 105 32.75 14.16 22.54
N ALA A 106 33.04 15.22 23.32
CA ALA A 106 33.02 15.17 24.79
C ALA A 106 31.60 14.93 25.33
N THR A 107 30.58 15.53 24.71
CA THR A 107 29.18 15.39 25.12
C THR A 107 28.37 14.58 24.12
N LYS A 108 27.24 14.02 24.55
CA LYS A 108 26.29 13.33 23.65
C LYS A 108 25.78 14.25 22.54
N GLU A 109 25.70 15.55 22.81
CA GLU A 109 25.32 16.57 21.84
C GLU A 109 26.41 16.74 20.76
N ASP A 110 27.67 16.84 21.17
CA ASP A 110 28.81 16.94 20.23
C ASP A 110 28.91 15.70 19.34
N ARG A 111 28.56 14.53 19.87
CA ARG A 111 28.53 13.24 19.16
C ARG A 111 27.30 13.03 18.29
N LEU A 112 26.38 14.00 18.24
CA LEU A 112 25.12 13.91 17.50
C LEU A 112 24.27 12.70 17.91
N GLU A 113 24.37 12.22 19.16
CA GLU A 113 23.67 11.01 19.62
C GLU A 113 22.15 11.19 19.73
N GLY A 114 21.67 12.44 19.72
CA GLY A 114 20.24 12.72 19.71
C GLY A 114 19.57 12.45 18.36
N LEU A 115 20.35 12.22 17.30
CA LEU A 115 19.85 11.97 15.95
C LEU A 115 19.88 10.47 15.63
N VAL A 116 18.70 9.93 15.35
CA VAL A 116 18.55 8.55 14.87
C VAL A 116 18.17 8.61 13.40
N PHE A 117 19.14 8.29 12.54
CA PHE A 117 18.93 8.28 11.10
C PHE A 117 18.14 7.05 10.66
N LYS A 118 17.11 7.29 9.84
CA LYS A 118 16.30 6.25 9.23
C LYS A 118 16.19 6.47 7.72
N PHE A 119 16.06 5.37 6.99
CA PHE A 119 15.69 5.43 5.59
C PHE A 119 14.21 5.82 5.46
N GLU A 120 13.92 6.74 4.56
CA GLU A 120 12.55 6.95 4.09
C GLU A 120 12.24 5.93 2.99
N ASP A 121 11.19 5.12 3.22
CA ASP A 121 10.86 3.94 2.41
C ASP A 121 10.30 4.27 1.02
N TRP A 122 10.23 5.55 0.63
CA TRP A 122 9.71 5.95 -0.68
C TRP A 122 10.50 5.31 -1.82
N HIS A 123 11.83 5.30 -1.73
CA HIS A 123 12.70 4.64 -2.71
C HIS A 123 12.58 3.12 -2.67
N ALA A 124 12.34 2.52 -1.50
CA ALA A 124 12.16 1.08 -1.38
C ALA A 124 10.94 0.59 -2.17
N ILE A 125 9.81 1.33 -2.09
CA ILE A 125 8.60 1.02 -2.87
C ILE A 125 8.85 1.19 -4.37
N ARG A 126 9.59 2.24 -4.78
CA ARG A 126 9.93 2.44 -6.19
C ARG A 126 10.82 1.32 -6.74
N ASN A 127 11.81 0.88 -5.97
CA ASN A 127 12.69 -0.23 -6.35
C ASN A 127 11.91 -1.55 -6.44
N LEU A 128 10.96 -1.79 -5.54
CA LEU A 128 10.06 -2.94 -5.64
C LEU A 128 9.27 -2.92 -6.95
N PHE A 129 8.72 -1.76 -7.33
CA PHE A 129 8.02 -1.62 -8.61
C PHE A 129 8.93 -1.80 -9.81
N GLU A 130 10.19 -1.40 -9.74
CA GLU A 130 11.17 -1.64 -10.80
C GLU A 130 11.44 -3.14 -10.99
N ILE A 131 11.65 -3.88 -9.90
CA ILE A 131 11.82 -5.33 -9.94
C ILE A 131 10.55 -5.99 -10.50
N TYR A 132 9.38 -5.58 -10.02
CA TYR A 132 8.09 -6.08 -10.49
C TYR A 132 7.89 -5.82 -12.00
N HIS A 133 8.17 -4.61 -12.47
CA HIS A 133 8.14 -4.28 -13.89
C HIS A 133 9.10 -5.17 -14.69
N ARG A 134 10.35 -5.32 -14.23
CA ARG A 134 11.36 -6.12 -14.92
C ARG A 134 10.98 -7.60 -15.04
N ILE A 135 10.28 -8.16 -14.04
CA ILE A 135 9.88 -9.57 -14.04
C ILE A 135 8.63 -9.80 -14.89
N PHE A 136 7.63 -8.94 -14.78
CA PHE A 136 6.29 -9.22 -15.30
C PHE A 136 5.91 -8.42 -16.55
N TYR A 137 6.64 -7.35 -16.89
CA TYR A 137 6.34 -6.54 -18.06
C TYR A 137 7.09 -7.02 -19.30
N ASP A 138 6.33 -7.27 -20.36
CA ASP A 138 6.83 -7.45 -21.71
C ASP A 138 6.02 -6.56 -22.67
N CYS A 139 6.71 -5.78 -23.52
CA CYS A 139 6.04 -4.89 -24.46
C CYS A 139 5.28 -5.66 -25.56
N THR A 140 5.67 -6.91 -25.84
CA THR A 140 5.04 -7.74 -26.87
C THR A 140 3.76 -8.43 -26.38
N SER A 141 3.64 -8.65 -25.06
CA SER A 141 2.54 -9.40 -24.44
C SER A 141 1.22 -8.64 -24.30
N SER A 142 1.07 -7.50 -24.99
CA SER A 142 -0.13 -6.66 -24.94
C SER A 142 -1.44 -7.37 -25.32
N LYS A 143 -1.34 -8.43 -26.13
CA LYS A 143 -2.47 -9.25 -26.60
C LYS A 143 -2.70 -10.50 -25.76
N ASP A 144 -1.73 -10.86 -24.91
CA ASP A 144 -1.78 -12.07 -24.11
C ASP A 144 -2.57 -11.80 -22.84
N HIS A 145 -3.74 -12.42 -22.71
CA HIS A 145 -4.63 -12.18 -21.58
C HIS A 145 -3.99 -12.60 -20.25
N GLY A 146 -4.12 -11.75 -19.24
CA GLY A 146 -3.56 -12.00 -17.90
C GLY A 146 -2.10 -11.58 -17.73
N THR A 147 -1.43 -11.09 -18.77
CA THR A 147 -0.10 -10.49 -18.64
C THR A 147 -0.20 -9.06 -18.12
N LEU A 148 0.90 -8.56 -17.54
CA LEU A 148 0.93 -7.22 -16.96
C LEU A 148 0.60 -6.13 -17.99
N HIS A 149 1.11 -6.26 -19.22
CA HIS A 149 0.87 -5.27 -20.27
C HIS A 149 -0.58 -5.31 -20.78
N SER A 150 -1.16 -6.51 -20.93
CA SER A 150 -2.58 -6.66 -21.26
C SER A 150 -3.46 -6.02 -20.18
N ASN A 151 -3.16 -6.29 -18.90
CA ASN A 151 -3.89 -5.74 -17.76
C ASN A 151 -3.80 -4.22 -17.69
N MET A 152 -2.62 -3.61 -17.91
CA MET A 152 -2.46 -2.15 -17.99
C MET A 152 -3.39 -1.53 -19.04
N THR A 153 -3.51 -2.19 -20.19
CA THR A 153 -4.36 -1.71 -21.30
C THR A 153 -5.84 -1.85 -20.94
N LYS A 154 -6.24 -2.99 -20.36
CA LYS A 154 -7.62 -3.25 -19.96
C LYS A 154 -8.09 -2.34 -18.82
N LEU A 155 -7.23 -2.06 -17.84
CA LEU A 155 -7.47 -1.13 -16.73
C LEU A 155 -7.38 0.36 -17.12
N ARG A 156 -7.17 0.69 -18.41
CA ARG A 156 -6.95 2.06 -18.91
C ARG A 156 -5.81 2.80 -18.17
N CYS A 157 -4.81 2.05 -17.71
CA CYS A 157 -3.63 2.60 -17.03
C CYS A 157 -2.46 2.78 -18.02
N SER A 158 -2.73 3.33 -19.22
CA SER A 158 -1.71 3.49 -20.27
C SER A 158 -0.53 4.35 -19.85
N ASN A 159 -0.75 5.31 -18.94
CA ASN A 159 0.31 6.16 -18.40
C ASN A 159 1.34 5.35 -17.59
N ALA A 160 0.94 4.22 -16.99
CA ALA A 160 1.85 3.33 -16.27
C ALA A 160 2.83 2.58 -17.19
N LYS A 161 2.59 2.53 -18.51
CA LYS A 161 3.49 1.89 -19.48
C LYS A 161 4.85 2.55 -19.60
N GLN A 162 4.98 3.80 -19.16
CA GLN A 162 6.26 4.52 -19.09
C GLN A 162 7.17 3.97 -17.97
N GLY A 163 6.64 3.07 -17.12
CA GLY A 163 7.36 2.41 -16.06
C GLY A 163 7.42 3.21 -14.75
N PRO A 164 7.91 2.59 -13.67
CA PRO A 164 7.89 3.15 -12.33
C PRO A 164 8.85 4.33 -12.12
N HIS A 165 9.85 4.51 -12.99
CA HIS A 165 10.80 5.62 -12.90
C HIS A 165 10.23 6.90 -13.52
N ALA A 166 9.69 6.82 -14.73
CA ALA A 166 9.14 7.97 -15.44
C ALA A 166 7.73 8.35 -14.96
N ALA A 167 6.91 7.36 -14.56
CA ALA A 167 5.51 7.59 -14.19
C ALA A 167 5.14 6.89 -12.87
N TYR A 168 5.90 7.14 -11.79
CA TYR A 168 5.74 6.48 -10.49
C TYR A 168 4.29 6.47 -9.97
N ASN A 169 3.60 7.61 -9.94
CA ASN A 169 2.24 7.69 -9.41
C ASN A 169 1.25 6.86 -10.22
N ALA A 170 1.34 6.93 -11.55
CA ALA A 170 0.50 6.12 -12.45
C ALA A 170 0.79 4.63 -12.27
N TYR A 171 2.07 4.26 -12.13
CA TYR A 171 2.49 2.88 -11.90
C TYR A 171 2.00 2.34 -10.56
N LYS A 172 2.10 3.13 -9.49
CA LYS A 172 1.61 2.80 -8.15
C LYS A 172 0.11 2.55 -8.14
N GLU A 173 -0.67 3.40 -8.82
CA GLU A 173 -2.11 3.17 -8.97
C GLU A 173 -2.41 1.90 -9.76
N PHE A 174 -1.68 1.65 -10.85
CA PHE A 174 -1.82 0.45 -11.64
C PHE A 174 -1.57 -0.80 -10.82
N VAL A 175 -0.44 -0.91 -10.10
CA VAL A 175 -0.11 -2.08 -9.28
C VAL A 175 -1.20 -2.35 -8.24
N ARG A 176 -1.77 -1.30 -7.63
CA ARG A 176 -2.90 -1.46 -6.69
C ARG A 176 -4.15 -2.04 -7.36
N LYS A 177 -4.50 -1.54 -8.55
CA LYS A 177 -5.67 -2.01 -9.31
C LYS A 177 -5.47 -3.44 -9.83
N ASP A 178 -4.29 -3.73 -10.35
CA ASP A 178 -3.93 -5.05 -10.87
C ASP A 178 -3.93 -6.11 -9.76
N THR A 179 -3.28 -5.81 -8.62
CA THR A 179 -3.28 -6.69 -7.45
C THR A 179 -4.70 -6.94 -6.94
N ALA A 180 -5.56 -5.90 -6.87
CA ALA A 180 -6.94 -6.06 -6.48
C ALA A 180 -7.74 -6.91 -7.48
N ALA A 181 -7.50 -6.74 -8.79
CA ALA A 181 -8.15 -7.52 -9.83
C ALA A 181 -7.79 -9.00 -9.77
N LEU A 182 -6.49 -9.31 -9.59
CA LEU A 182 -6.01 -10.67 -9.42
C LEU A 182 -6.59 -11.33 -8.16
N PHE A 183 -6.64 -10.60 -7.04
CA PHE A 183 -7.23 -11.11 -5.80
C PHE A 183 -8.74 -11.36 -5.94
N LEU A 184 -9.46 -10.47 -6.63
CA LEU A 184 -10.88 -10.66 -6.91
C LEU A 184 -11.13 -11.86 -7.83
N ALA A 185 -10.33 -12.04 -8.87
CA ALA A 185 -10.42 -13.18 -9.76
C ALA A 185 -10.22 -14.51 -8.99
N ALA A 186 -9.21 -14.57 -8.11
CA ALA A 186 -8.96 -15.72 -7.26
C ALA A 186 -10.13 -15.99 -6.29
N ALA A 187 -10.69 -14.95 -5.67
CA ALA A 187 -11.82 -15.07 -4.76
C ALA A 187 -13.11 -15.54 -5.49
N MET A 188 -13.37 -14.99 -6.68
CA MET A 188 -14.50 -15.41 -7.52
C MET A 188 -14.34 -16.86 -7.99
N GLU A 189 -13.14 -17.26 -8.37
CA GLU A 189 -12.81 -18.64 -8.71
C GLU A 189 -13.02 -19.60 -7.54
N HIS A 190 -12.57 -19.23 -6.34
CA HIS A 190 -12.73 -20.04 -5.14
C HIS A 190 -14.21 -20.29 -4.77
N TRP A 191 -15.07 -19.29 -4.95
CA TRP A 191 -16.48 -19.36 -4.59
C TRP A 191 -17.43 -19.60 -5.76
N GLY A 192 -16.90 -19.81 -6.98
CA GLY A 192 -17.70 -20.02 -8.18
C GLY A 192 -18.58 -18.82 -8.57
N LEU A 193 -18.17 -17.58 -8.23
CA LEU A 193 -18.88 -16.37 -8.62
C LEU A 193 -18.59 -16.05 -10.08
N GLU A 194 -19.62 -15.78 -10.87
CA GLU A 194 -19.45 -15.40 -12.27
C GLU A 194 -19.17 -13.90 -12.39
N ASP A 195 -19.82 -13.07 -11.58
CA ASP A 195 -19.73 -11.62 -11.58
C ASP A 195 -19.48 -11.04 -10.18
N VAL A 196 -18.90 -9.84 -10.11
CA VAL A 196 -18.68 -9.15 -8.81
C VAL A 196 -19.98 -8.62 -8.19
N THR A 197 -21.05 -8.55 -8.99
CA THR A 197 -22.40 -8.19 -8.56
C THR A 197 -23.21 -9.38 -8.09
N ASP A 198 -22.71 -10.61 -8.28
CA ASP A 198 -23.39 -11.81 -7.83
C ASP A 198 -23.55 -11.81 -6.31
N ILE A 199 -24.74 -12.22 -5.90
CA ILE A 199 -25.11 -12.44 -4.50
C ILE A 199 -25.81 -13.81 -4.47
N PRO A 200 -25.04 -14.90 -4.34
CA PRO A 200 -25.64 -16.23 -4.29
C PRO A 200 -26.56 -16.37 -3.09
N ASP A 201 -27.70 -17.01 -3.28
CA ASP A 201 -28.64 -17.28 -2.20
C ASP A 201 -27.95 -18.12 -1.10
N SER A 202 -28.13 -17.72 0.15
CA SER A 202 -27.54 -18.38 1.33
C SER A 202 -26.00 -18.37 1.40
N PHE A 203 -25.30 -17.54 0.61
CA PHE A 203 -23.84 -17.41 0.71
C PHE A 203 -23.39 -16.95 2.10
N VAL A 204 -24.14 -16.00 2.67
CA VAL A 204 -23.95 -15.53 4.05
C VAL A 204 -24.97 -16.24 4.94
N PRO A 205 -24.53 -17.02 5.94
CA PRO A 205 -25.44 -17.62 6.91
C PRO A 205 -26.29 -16.57 7.64
N VAL A 206 -27.57 -16.87 7.90
CA VAL A 206 -28.53 -15.92 8.49
C VAL A 206 -28.08 -15.46 9.89
N ASP A 207 -27.52 -16.38 10.67
CA ASP A 207 -26.91 -16.13 11.97
C ASP A 207 -25.73 -15.15 11.90
N VAL A 208 -24.95 -15.17 10.81
CA VAL A 208 -23.87 -14.22 10.58
C VAL A 208 -24.42 -12.87 10.10
N ALA A 209 -25.43 -12.88 9.21
CA ALA A 209 -26.04 -11.67 8.67
C ALA A 209 -26.67 -10.79 9.76
N TYR A 210 -27.34 -11.40 10.74
CA TYR A 210 -27.95 -10.72 11.90
C TYR A 210 -27.11 -10.80 13.17
N GLY A 211 -25.94 -11.42 13.10
CA GLY A 211 -25.04 -11.62 14.23
C GLY A 211 -24.33 -10.35 14.70
N SER A 212 -23.59 -10.49 15.80
CA SER A 212 -22.77 -9.41 16.36
C SER A 212 -21.67 -8.95 15.39
N PRO A 213 -21.16 -7.71 15.50
CA PRO A 213 -20.05 -7.22 14.67
C PRO A 213 -18.80 -8.12 14.75
N GLN A 214 -18.56 -8.74 15.91
CA GLN A 214 -17.43 -9.64 16.11
C GLN A 214 -17.63 -10.98 15.38
N LEU A 215 -18.85 -11.54 15.41
CA LEU A 215 -19.18 -12.76 14.66
C LEU A 215 -19.01 -12.53 13.15
N LYS A 216 -19.54 -11.40 12.65
CA LYS A 216 -19.38 -10.96 11.26
C LYS A 216 -17.91 -10.85 10.84
N ARG A 217 -17.08 -10.26 11.71
CA ARG A 217 -15.64 -10.11 11.46
C ARG A 217 -14.92 -11.45 11.43
N ASN A 218 -15.20 -12.31 12.40
CA ASN A 218 -14.57 -13.63 12.49
C ASN A 218 -14.90 -14.46 11.26
N TRP A 219 -16.18 -14.52 10.87
CA TRP A 219 -16.62 -15.20 9.65
C TRP A 219 -15.97 -14.62 8.39
N LEU A 220 -15.92 -13.29 8.25
CA LEU A 220 -15.27 -12.64 7.11
C LEU A 220 -13.77 -13.00 7.05
N HIS A 221 -13.07 -12.96 8.18
CA HIS A 221 -11.65 -13.29 8.24
C HIS A 221 -11.38 -14.77 7.94
N GLU A 222 -12.27 -15.66 8.38
CA GLU A 222 -12.23 -17.09 8.06
C GLU A 222 -12.35 -17.31 6.55
N LYS A 223 -13.39 -16.73 5.93
CA LYS A 223 -13.63 -16.84 4.48
C LYS A 223 -12.51 -16.26 3.63
N VAL A 224 -12.01 -15.07 3.98
CA VAL A 224 -10.84 -14.52 3.28
C VAL A 224 -9.58 -15.34 3.55
N GLY A 225 -9.48 -15.95 4.73
CA GLY A 225 -8.41 -16.90 5.07
C GLY A 225 -8.34 -18.08 4.12
N GLU A 226 -9.47 -18.66 3.74
CA GLU A 226 -9.55 -19.76 2.76
C GLU A 226 -8.89 -19.35 1.43
N VAL A 227 -9.26 -18.18 0.89
CA VAL A 227 -8.67 -17.65 -0.37
C VAL A 227 -7.17 -17.38 -0.23
N VAL A 228 -6.76 -16.77 0.88
CA VAL A 228 -5.34 -16.47 1.14
C VAL A 228 -4.51 -17.76 1.23
N ASP A 229 -5.03 -18.79 1.89
CA ASP A 229 -4.31 -20.05 2.06
C ASP A 229 -4.17 -20.81 0.74
N THR A 230 -5.23 -20.82 -0.09
CA THR A 230 -5.20 -21.47 -1.39
C THR A 230 -4.30 -20.75 -2.39
N PHE A 231 -4.44 -19.43 -2.54
CA PHE A 231 -3.83 -18.70 -3.67
C PHE A 231 -2.59 -17.88 -3.32
N VAL A 232 -2.41 -17.48 -2.05
CA VAL A 232 -1.28 -16.62 -1.64
C VAL A 232 -0.22 -17.41 -0.90
N MET A 233 -0.61 -18.23 0.08
CA MET A 233 0.33 -19.04 0.85
C MET A 233 0.71 -20.34 0.16
N MET A 234 -0.11 -20.81 -0.78
CA MET A 234 0.10 -22.06 -1.52
C MET A 234 0.43 -23.23 -0.58
N THR A 235 -0.27 -23.36 0.55
CA THR A 235 0.06 -24.34 1.61
C THR A 235 0.05 -25.81 1.14
N ASN A 236 -0.51 -26.09 -0.03
CA ASN A 236 -0.44 -27.38 -0.71
C ASN A 236 0.67 -27.36 -1.79
N VAL A 237 1.94 -27.35 -1.37
CA VAL A 237 3.12 -27.31 -2.25
C VAL A 237 3.41 -28.68 -2.88
N THR A 238 2.45 -29.25 -3.59
CA THR A 238 2.69 -30.30 -4.60
C THR A 238 2.34 -29.82 -6.00
N GLU A 239 1.55 -28.75 -6.15
CA GLU A 239 1.10 -28.23 -7.45
C GLU A 239 1.90 -27.01 -7.98
N ALA A 240 2.69 -26.34 -7.14
CA ALA A 240 3.47 -25.17 -7.56
C ALA A 240 4.48 -25.46 -8.68
N ALA A 241 4.92 -26.71 -8.85
CA ALA A 241 5.78 -27.15 -9.96
C ALA A 241 5.02 -27.30 -11.30
N SER A 242 3.68 -27.30 -11.28
CA SER A 242 2.82 -27.42 -12.47
C SER A 242 2.32 -26.08 -13.01
N LEU A 243 2.41 -25.02 -12.19
CA LEU A 243 2.13 -23.64 -12.60
C LEU A 243 3.35 -23.07 -13.35
N GLY A 244 3.61 -23.63 -14.53
CA GLY A 244 4.40 -22.96 -15.55
C GLY A 244 3.74 -21.62 -15.97
N PRO A 245 4.39 -20.83 -16.84
CA PRO A 245 3.95 -19.48 -17.24
C PRO A 245 2.58 -19.38 -17.93
N ASN A 246 1.83 -20.48 -18.04
CA ASN A 246 0.52 -20.52 -18.66
C ASN A 246 -0.56 -20.41 -17.58
N LEU A 247 -0.97 -19.17 -17.28
CA LEU A 247 -2.33 -18.91 -16.80
C LEU A 247 -3.31 -19.66 -17.70
N SER A 248 -4.16 -20.53 -17.13
CA SER A 248 -5.18 -21.22 -17.92
C SER A 248 -6.05 -20.20 -18.64
N GLU A 249 -6.52 -20.51 -19.85
CA GLU A 249 -7.37 -19.60 -20.64
C GLU A 249 -8.60 -19.14 -19.85
N THR A 250 -9.13 -20.02 -18.98
CA THR A 250 -10.20 -19.74 -18.03
C THR A 250 -9.80 -18.72 -16.96
N SER A 251 -8.62 -18.87 -16.35
CA SER A 251 -8.09 -17.91 -15.36
C SER A 251 -7.79 -16.55 -16.01
N ALA A 252 -7.23 -16.55 -17.22
CA ALA A 252 -6.98 -15.35 -18.00
C ALA A 252 -8.29 -14.64 -18.40
N ALA A 253 -9.33 -15.38 -18.78
CA ALA A 253 -10.67 -14.87 -19.04
C ALA A 253 -11.32 -14.27 -17.79
N ARG A 254 -11.19 -14.93 -16.63
CA ARG A 254 -11.70 -14.43 -15.33
C ARG A 254 -10.99 -13.17 -14.85
N ILE A 255 -9.66 -13.11 -15.01
CA ILE A 255 -8.88 -11.89 -14.74
C ILE A 255 -9.33 -10.76 -15.66
N SER A 256 -9.47 -11.03 -16.96
CA SER A 256 -9.95 -10.07 -17.96
C SER A 256 -11.37 -9.56 -17.63
N LYS A 257 -12.28 -10.43 -17.19
CA LYS A 257 -13.64 -10.08 -16.74
C LYS A 257 -13.59 -9.21 -15.47
N SER A 258 -12.84 -9.64 -14.45
CA SER A 258 -12.69 -8.92 -13.17
C SER A 258 -12.11 -7.51 -13.37
N ILE A 259 -11.11 -7.39 -14.24
CA ILE A 259 -10.53 -6.12 -14.66
C ILE A 259 -11.56 -5.23 -15.38
N GLY A 260 -12.35 -5.82 -16.29
CA GLY A 260 -13.41 -5.12 -17.02
C GLY A 260 -14.45 -4.51 -16.06
N ILE A 261 -14.90 -5.28 -15.08
CA ILE A 261 -15.90 -4.79 -14.12
C ILE A 261 -15.30 -3.75 -13.16
N LEU A 262 -14.06 -3.95 -12.70
CA LEU A 262 -13.35 -2.94 -11.89
C LEU A 262 -13.28 -1.59 -12.60
N LYS A 263 -13.04 -1.59 -13.90
CA LYS A 263 -13.03 -0.39 -14.73
C LYS A 263 -14.41 0.28 -14.76
N GLU A 264 -15.48 -0.46 -14.99
CA GLU A 264 -16.84 0.10 -14.99
C GLU A 264 -17.23 0.70 -13.62
N LEU A 265 -16.87 0.01 -12.52
CA LEU A 265 -17.11 0.49 -11.16
C LEU A 265 -16.33 1.79 -10.85
N LEU A 266 -15.09 1.90 -11.33
CA LEU A 266 -14.28 3.11 -11.18
C LEU A 266 -14.84 4.28 -12.02
N GLU A 267 -15.29 4.01 -13.25
CA GLU A 267 -15.92 5.01 -14.12
C GLU A 267 -17.25 5.53 -13.53
N ASN A 268 -18.06 4.64 -12.96
CA ASN A 268 -19.30 4.99 -12.29
C ASN A 268 -19.06 5.80 -11.00
N ARG A 269 -17.98 5.52 -10.27
CA ARG A 269 -17.58 6.30 -9.08
C ARG A 269 -17.11 7.71 -9.45
N HIS A 270 -16.40 7.89 -10.56
CA HIS A 270 -16.03 9.23 -11.06
C HIS A 270 -17.25 10.04 -11.53
N ARG A 271 -18.23 9.40 -12.16
CA ARG A 271 -19.50 10.08 -12.53
C ARG A 271 -20.32 10.49 -11.31
N ALA A 272 -20.42 9.63 -10.30
CA ALA A 272 -21.13 9.95 -9.04
C ALA A 272 -20.41 11.03 -8.19
N GLY A 273 -19.10 11.23 -8.39
CA GLY A 273 -18.32 12.31 -7.77
C GLY A 273 -18.43 13.65 -8.51
N GLY A 274 -18.70 13.64 -9.82
CA GLY A 274 -18.85 14.84 -10.64
C GLY A 274 -20.09 15.68 -10.31
N ASP A 275 -21.19 15.04 -9.89
CA ASP A 275 -22.44 15.74 -9.54
C ASP A 275 -22.40 16.47 -8.18
N LYS A 276 -21.38 16.25 -7.35
CA LYS A 276 -21.21 16.97 -6.09
C LYS A 276 -20.37 18.25 -6.20
N ALA A 277 -19.68 18.47 -7.32
CA ALA A 277 -18.82 19.64 -7.51
C ALA A 277 -19.59 20.90 -7.95
N ASN A 278 -20.88 20.81 -8.31
CA ASN A 278 -21.63 21.94 -8.89
C ASN A 278 -22.71 22.55 -7.97
N ARG A 279 -22.59 22.38 -6.64
CA ARG A 279 -23.39 23.15 -5.66
C ARG A 279 -22.48 24.12 -4.90
N HIS A 280 -21.99 25.15 -5.58
CA HIS A 280 -21.60 26.39 -4.91
C HIS A 280 -22.86 27.25 -4.75
N SER A 281 -23.37 27.29 -3.52
CA SER A 281 -24.30 28.34 -3.11
C SER A 281 -23.55 29.67 -3.08
N PRO A 282 -24.09 30.76 -3.67
CA PRO A 282 -23.50 32.08 -3.53
C PRO A 282 -23.81 32.60 -2.13
N CYS A 283 -22.78 32.84 -1.32
CA CYS A 283 -22.93 33.59 -0.08
C CYS A 283 -22.96 35.08 -0.46
N ASN A 284 -24.13 35.70 -0.31
CA ASN A 284 -24.33 37.14 -0.41
C ASN A 284 -23.83 37.84 0.86
N GLN A 285 -23.17 38.99 0.64
CA GLN A 285 -22.98 40.17 1.50
C GLN A 285 -22.39 39.98 2.90
#